data_AF-A0A450YFA9-F1
#
_entry.id   AF-A0A450YFA9-F1
#
_cell.length_a   1.000
_cell.length_b   1.000
_cell.length_c   1.000
_cell.angle_alpha   90.00
_cell.angle_beta   90.00
_cell.angle_gamma   90.00
#
_symmetry.space_group_name_H-M   'P 1'
#
loop_
_entity.id
_entity.type
_entity.pdbx_description
1 polymer ?
#
loop_
_entity_poly.entity_id
_entity_poly.type
_entity_poly.pdbx_seq_one_letter_code
_entity_poly.pdbx_strand_id
1 'polypeptide(L)'
;MHMTYPKQIAFVSAIGCILLLSTLSPTHAAPPTSSSTVQTDRILQHQLEQERRRRREEEREEQRRSRPPSAPTTAPPAGVPEGECTPISSIEFNGVTLLAEKQITALKAPYLDTCMSVADIKALMQDVTNEYLEMGYITARVGLPMPQPELRNGHLTLGAREGTIDRIILEDAAGEILYQPPNLFPGMVGGPLNLRDMEQGLDQINRLPSNRATISIEPGEEAGESRVRIRNEVGFPLRARLTVDNSGSESTGEMKRTAKIDGDNLLGLYDGFSLHYSENYQEDKNRQMSEAWVGSASIPYGYWTLSYNLSKSEYLTSQTLRTGDILYSFGDSTNHTLGIDRGSRIGAKDARSPPMRA
;
A
#
# COMPACT_ATOMS: atom_id res chain seq x y z
N MET A 1 -29.18 57.78 -21.19
CA MET A 1 -28.28 56.84 -21.90
C MET A 1 -28.18 55.60 -21.02
N HIS A 2 -28.77 54.51 -21.51
CA HIS A 2 -28.98 53.15 -20.98
C HIS A 2 -28.81 52.80 -19.48
N MET A 3 -29.96 52.41 -18.91
CA MET A 3 -30.16 51.44 -17.81
C MET A 3 -29.61 50.05 -18.17
N THR A 4 -29.07 49.29 -17.20
CA THR A 4 -29.74 48.13 -16.53
C THR A 4 -28.80 47.40 -15.53
N TYR A 5 -29.36 47.04 -14.36
CA TYR A 5 -28.92 46.01 -13.38
C TYR A 5 -29.51 44.62 -13.79
N PRO A 6 -29.42 43.52 -13.00
CA PRO A 6 -28.30 42.66 -12.58
C PRO A 6 -28.61 41.14 -12.82
N LYS A 7 -27.84 40.18 -12.26
CA LYS A 7 -28.35 39.02 -11.45
C LYS A 7 -27.29 37.94 -11.13
N GLN A 8 -27.26 37.55 -9.85
CA GLN A 8 -26.81 36.24 -9.35
C GLN A 8 -27.86 35.16 -9.64
N ILE A 9 -27.47 33.90 -9.85
CA ILE A 9 -28.22 32.68 -9.47
C ILE A 9 -27.22 31.52 -9.22
N ALA A 10 -27.38 30.85 -8.08
CA ALA A 10 -26.85 29.54 -7.73
C ALA A 10 -27.94 28.45 -7.92
N PHE A 11 -27.59 27.22 -8.30
CA PHE A 11 -28.37 25.96 -8.13
C PHE A 11 -27.41 24.78 -8.43
N VAL A 12 -26.93 24.00 -7.45
CA VAL A 12 -27.51 22.79 -6.79
C VAL A 12 -27.70 21.57 -7.73
N SER A 13 -26.90 20.54 -7.43
CA SER A 13 -27.14 19.08 -7.41
C SER A 13 -28.03 18.41 -8.47
N ALA A 14 -27.46 17.40 -9.15
CA ALA A 14 -28.20 16.22 -9.59
C ALA A 14 -27.28 14.98 -9.59
N ILE A 15 -27.55 14.07 -8.65
CA ILE A 15 -27.10 12.68 -8.63
C ILE A 15 -28.03 11.87 -9.53
N GLY A 16 -27.45 10.96 -10.32
CA GLY A 16 -28.08 9.65 -10.57
C GLY A 16 -28.49 9.31 -12.01
N CYS A 17 -27.93 8.20 -12.45
CA CYS A 17 -28.60 7.07 -13.13
C CYS A 17 -28.43 6.84 -14.64
N ILE A 18 -27.89 5.64 -14.91
CA ILE A 18 -28.31 4.62 -15.89
C ILE A 18 -27.52 4.53 -17.22
N LEU A 19 -26.55 3.58 -17.18
CA LEU A 19 -26.52 2.36 -18.00
C LEU A 19 -27.11 2.44 -19.41
N LEU A 20 -26.22 2.51 -20.41
CA LEU A 20 -26.41 1.97 -21.76
C LEU A 20 -25.02 1.81 -22.42
N LEU A 21 -24.21 0.86 -21.95
CA LEU A 21 -23.11 0.34 -22.76
C LEU A 21 -23.69 -0.73 -23.68
N SER A 22 -23.91 -0.32 -24.92
CA SER A 22 -24.18 -1.19 -26.05
C SER A 22 -23.03 -2.18 -26.23
N THR A 23 -23.40 -3.44 -26.31
CA THR A 23 -22.57 -4.57 -26.72
C THR A 23 -22.13 -4.38 -28.17
N LEU A 24 -20.97 -3.77 -28.38
CA LEU A 24 -20.14 -4.05 -29.54
C LEU A 24 -19.12 -5.07 -29.07
N SER A 25 -19.37 -6.35 -29.34
CA SER A 25 -18.33 -7.35 -29.27
C SER A 25 -17.36 -7.06 -30.42
N PRO A 26 -16.12 -6.59 -30.17
CA PRO A 26 -15.09 -6.71 -31.19
C PRO A 26 -14.87 -8.20 -31.43
N THR A 27 -15.29 -8.66 -32.60
CA THR A 27 -14.86 -9.93 -33.17
C THR A 27 -13.33 -9.86 -33.26
N HIS A 28 -12.64 -10.34 -32.22
CA HIS A 28 -11.19 -10.47 -32.24
C HIS A 28 -10.86 -11.61 -33.20
N ALA A 29 -10.57 -11.25 -34.44
CA ALA A 29 -9.71 -12.09 -35.26
C ALA A 29 -8.37 -12.16 -34.53
N ALA A 30 -7.94 -13.37 -34.14
CA ALA A 30 -6.61 -13.56 -33.58
C ALA A 30 -5.59 -13.09 -34.63
N PRO A 31 -4.76 -12.07 -34.35
CA PRO A 31 -3.72 -11.67 -35.28
C PRO A 31 -2.70 -12.82 -35.39
N PRO A 32 -2.09 -13.03 -36.57
CA PRO A 32 -1.01 -14.00 -36.71
C PRO A 32 0.09 -13.64 -35.71
N THR A 33 0.43 -14.58 -34.84
CA THR A 33 1.43 -14.40 -33.79
C THR A 33 2.82 -14.40 -34.41
N SER A 34 3.30 -13.24 -34.85
CA SER A 34 4.70 -13.06 -35.25
C SER A 34 5.60 -13.14 -34.01
N SER A 35 6.73 -13.84 -34.12
CA SER A 35 7.73 -14.09 -33.06
C SER A 35 8.27 -12.84 -32.36
N SER A 36 8.09 -11.68 -32.97
CA SER A 36 8.55 -10.36 -32.51
C SER A 36 7.59 -9.64 -31.57
N THR A 37 6.27 -9.82 -31.72
CA THR A 37 5.27 -9.33 -30.74
C THR A 37 5.49 -10.02 -29.39
N VAL A 38 5.86 -11.31 -29.45
CA VAL A 38 6.31 -12.09 -28.30
C VAL A 38 7.64 -11.58 -27.74
N GLN A 39 8.50 -10.95 -28.56
CA GLN A 39 9.81 -10.45 -28.15
C GLN A 39 9.74 -9.08 -27.46
N THR A 40 8.92 -8.15 -27.97
CA THR A 40 8.66 -6.86 -27.29
C THR A 40 7.92 -7.07 -25.96
N ASP A 41 6.90 -7.93 -25.95
CA ASP A 41 6.18 -8.26 -24.71
C ASP A 41 7.12 -8.91 -23.69
N ARG A 42 8.07 -9.74 -24.14
CA ARG A 42 9.15 -10.27 -23.30
C ARG A 42 10.11 -9.20 -22.79
N ILE A 43 10.46 -8.18 -23.58
CA ILE A 43 11.34 -7.09 -23.12
C ILE A 43 10.64 -6.27 -22.03
N LEU A 44 9.38 -5.89 -22.24
CA LEU A 44 8.58 -5.19 -21.25
C LEU A 44 8.36 -6.04 -20.00
N GLN A 45 7.99 -7.31 -20.15
CA GLN A 45 7.82 -8.25 -19.03
C GLN A 45 9.13 -8.47 -18.27
N HIS A 46 10.25 -8.64 -18.97
CA HIS A 46 11.54 -8.84 -18.35
C HIS A 46 12.02 -7.59 -17.60
N GLN A 47 11.79 -6.39 -18.14
CA GLN A 47 12.09 -5.13 -17.45
C GLN A 47 11.19 -4.93 -16.22
N LEU A 48 9.88 -5.16 -16.34
CA LEU A 48 8.95 -5.10 -15.21
C LEU A 48 9.31 -6.15 -14.14
N GLU A 49 9.73 -7.34 -14.53
CA GLU A 49 10.21 -8.37 -13.62
C GLU A 49 11.52 -7.98 -12.93
N GLN A 50 12.47 -7.39 -13.65
CA GLN A 50 13.72 -6.91 -13.06
C GLN A 50 13.47 -5.77 -12.07
N GLU A 51 12.61 -4.82 -12.40
CA GLU A 51 12.25 -3.72 -11.50
C GLU A 51 11.49 -4.22 -10.27
N ARG A 52 10.58 -5.19 -10.45
CA ARG A 52 9.92 -5.90 -9.33
C ARG A 52 10.91 -6.67 -8.45
N ARG A 53 11.90 -7.35 -9.04
CA ARG A 53 12.95 -8.06 -8.27
C ARG A 53 13.78 -7.10 -7.45
N ARG A 54 14.20 -5.99 -8.06
CA ARG A 54 15.00 -4.97 -7.38
C ARG A 54 14.25 -4.31 -6.22
N ARG A 55 12.98 -3.94 -6.43
CA ARG A 55 12.10 -3.46 -5.35
C ARG A 55 11.97 -4.48 -4.21
N ARG A 56 11.75 -5.76 -4.54
CA ARG A 56 11.66 -6.83 -3.52
C ARG A 56 12.96 -7.04 -2.75
N GLU A 57 14.12 -6.87 -3.39
CA GLU A 57 15.41 -6.95 -2.72
C GLU A 57 15.64 -5.77 -1.78
N GLU A 58 15.31 -4.56 -2.22
CA GLU A 58 15.35 -3.35 -1.41
C GLU A 58 14.41 -3.47 -0.19
N GLU A 59 13.16 -3.89 -0.40
CA GLU A 59 12.18 -4.17 0.67
C GLU A 59 12.67 -5.24 1.65
N ARG A 60 13.29 -6.32 1.17
CA ARG A 60 13.86 -7.38 2.02
C ARG A 60 15.04 -6.89 2.83
N GLU A 61 15.89 -6.05 2.24
CA GLU A 61 17.04 -5.49 2.94
C GLU A 61 16.59 -4.50 4.02
N GLU A 62 15.57 -3.69 3.73
CA GLU A 62 14.96 -2.77 4.68
C GLU A 62 14.26 -3.52 5.83
N GLN A 63 13.47 -4.57 5.53
CA GLN A 63 12.90 -5.46 6.56
C GLN A 63 13.94 -6.14 7.43
N ARG A 64 15.09 -6.52 6.86
CA ARG A 64 16.21 -7.10 7.63
C ARG A 64 16.83 -6.08 8.58
N ARG A 65 16.92 -4.81 8.17
CA ARG A 65 17.45 -3.72 9.00
C ARG A 65 16.46 -3.27 10.08
N SER A 66 15.16 -3.38 9.83
CA SER A 66 14.10 -2.95 10.76
C SER A 66 13.57 -4.05 11.69
N ARG A 67 14.06 -5.31 11.57
CA ARG A 67 13.61 -6.41 12.43
C ARG A 67 13.93 -6.11 13.90
N PRO A 68 12.92 -5.89 14.77
CA PRO A 68 13.17 -5.72 16.19
C PRO A 68 13.75 -7.01 16.78
N PRO A 69 14.59 -6.93 17.83
CA PRO A 69 14.96 -8.11 18.57
C PRO A 69 13.70 -8.79 19.09
N SER A 70 13.59 -10.10 18.88
CA SER A 70 12.49 -10.91 19.39
C SER A 70 12.39 -10.71 20.89
N ALA A 71 11.27 -10.14 21.34
CA ALA A 71 10.94 -10.06 22.75
C ALA A 71 10.94 -11.48 23.33
N PRO A 72 11.55 -11.71 24.50
CA PRO A 72 11.50 -13.01 25.15
C PRO A 72 10.04 -13.39 25.39
N THR A 73 9.66 -14.59 24.96
CA THR A 73 8.40 -15.22 25.38
C THR A 73 8.48 -15.47 26.87
N THR A 74 7.90 -14.57 27.66
CA THR A 74 7.59 -14.87 29.06
C THR A 74 6.52 -15.94 29.07
N ALA A 75 6.92 -17.14 29.52
CA ALA A 75 6.01 -18.21 29.88
C ALA A 75 4.99 -17.71 30.93
N PRO A 76 3.75 -18.23 30.93
CA PRO A 76 2.79 -17.91 31.98
C PRO A 76 3.40 -18.26 33.34
N PRO A 77 3.30 -17.39 34.35
CA PRO A 77 3.79 -17.71 35.68
C PRO A 77 3.02 -18.91 36.21
N ALA A 78 3.74 -20.00 36.45
CA ALA A 78 3.25 -21.13 37.22
C ALA A 78 3.01 -20.66 38.66
N GLY A 79 1.76 -20.79 39.10
CA GLY A 79 1.33 -20.90 40.50
C GLY A 79 1.86 -19.84 41.47
N VAL A 80 1.10 -18.78 41.69
CA VAL A 80 1.24 -17.89 42.85
C VAL A 80 0.22 -18.34 43.92
N PRO A 81 0.54 -18.28 45.22
CA PRO A 81 -0.26 -18.90 46.28
C PRO A 81 -1.64 -18.24 46.44
N GLU A 82 -2.58 -19.01 46.99
CA GLU A 82 -3.97 -18.65 47.29
C GLU A 82 -4.09 -17.26 47.95
N GLY A 83 -4.40 -16.24 47.15
CA GLY A 83 -5.01 -14.99 47.59
C GLY A 83 -6.53 -15.06 47.42
N GLU A 84 -7.27 -14.13 48.04
CA GLU A 84 -8.70 -13.97 47.80
C GLU A 84 -9.00 -13.94 46.30
N CYS A 85 -9.75 -14.93 45.81
CA CYS A 85 -10.24 -15.00 44.45
C CYS A 85 -11.74 -14.71 44.43
N THR A 86 -12.21 -14.07 43.36
CA THR A 86 -13.63 -13.75 43.17
C THR A 86 -14.19 -14.72 42.13
N PRO A 87 -15.27 -15.46 42.43
CA PRO A 87 -15.93 -16.29 41.43
C PRO A 87 -16.58 -15.38 40.37
N ILE A 88 -16.17 -15.51 39.11
CA ILE A 88 -16.68 -14.71 37.99
C ILE A 88 -17.62 -15.56 37.14
N SER A 89 -18.89 -15.15 37.09
CA SER A 89 -19.95 -15.81 36.31
C SER A 89 -20.21 -15.10 34.98
N SER A 90 -19.89 -13.79 34.88
CA SER A 90 -19.98 -13.08 33.61
C SER A 90 -18.94 -11.98 33.47
N ILE A 91 -18.55 -11.74 32.22
CA ILE A 91 -17.64 -10.67 31.84
C ILE A 91 -18.34 -9.78 30.82
N GLU A 92 -18.44 -8.48 31.08
CA GLU A 92 -18.97 -7.48 30.18
C GLU A 92 -17.86 -6.57 29.65
N PHE A 93 -17.94 -6.19 28.37
CA PHE A 93 -17.03 -5.21 27.78
C PHE A 93 -17.78 -3.92 27.48
N ASN A 94 -17.26 -2.79 27.95
CA ASN A 94 -17.76 -1.44 27.69
C ASN A 94 -16.75 -0.67 26.83
N GLY A 95 -17.21 0.09 25.83
CA GLY A 95 -16.35 0.89 24.95
C GLY A 95 -15.47 0.08 23.99
N VAL A 96 -15.69 -1.23 23.88
CA VAL A 96 -15.05 -2.12 22.90
C VAL A 96 -15.95 -2.15 21.65
N THR A 97 -15.58 -1.41 20.60
CA THR A 97 -16.37 -1.35 19.34
C THR A 97 -15.63 -1.97 18.15
N LEU A 98 -14.30 -2.09 18.22
CA LEU A 98 -13.45 -2.59 17.13
C LEU A 98 -13.24 -4.11 17.15
N LEU A 99 -13.44 -4.76 18.31
CA LEU A 99 -13.33 -6.22 18.42
C LEU A 99 -14.65 -6.87 17.99
N ALA A 100 -14.57 -7.82 17.07
CA ALA A 100 -15.73 -8.61 16.67
C ALA A 100 -16.21 -9.51 17.82
N GLU A 101 -17.51 -9.84 17.82
CA GLU A 101 -18.13 -10.69 18.85
C GLU A 101 -17.40 -12.04 19.02
N LYS A 102 -16.92 -12.64 17.92
CA LYS A 102 -16.13 -13.88 17.98
C LYS A 102 -14.81 -13.71 18.74
N GLN A 103 -14.13 -12.59 18.59
CA GLN A 103 -12.88 -12.28 19.31
C GLN A 103 -13.20 -12.06 20.80
N ILE A 104 -14.25 -11.29 21.08
CA ILE A 104 -14.73 -11.06 22.45
C ILE A 104 -15.06 -12.38 23.16
N THR A 105 -15.82 -13.27 22.51
CA THR A 105 -16.18 -14.58 23.08
C THR A 105 -14.95 -15.46 23.31
N ALA A 106 -13.99 -15.47 22.36
CA ALA A 106 -12.74 -16.21 22.51
C ALA A 106 -11.87 -15.67 23.67
N LEU A 107 -11.85 -14.35 23.87
CA LEU A 107 -11.13 -13.70 24.98
C LEU A 107 -11.76 -14.00 26.34
N LYS A 108 -13.09 -14.11 26.43
CA LYS A 108 -13.81 -14.41 27.67
C LYS A 108 -13.72 -15.88 28.09
N ALA A 109 -13.71 -16.80 27.12
CA ALA A 109 -13.86 -18.23 27.37
C ALA A 109 -12.91 -18.84 28.41
N PRO A 110 -11.61 -18.46 28.50
CA PRO A 110 -10.70 -18.99 29.51
C PRO A 110 -11.00 -18.53 30.95
N TYR A 111 -11.78 -17.46 31.10
CA TYR A 111 -11.97 -16.76 32.37
C TYR A 111 -13.39 -16.88 32.94
N LEU A 112 -14.38 -17.27 32.13
CA LEU A 112 -15.75 -17.48 32.57
C LEU A 112 -15.87 -18.70 33.48
N ASP A 113 -16.74 -18.58 34.49
CA ASP A 113 -17.01 -19.62 35.50
C ASP A 113 -15.75 -20.08 36.26
N THR A 114 -14.77 -19.18 36.40
CA THR A 114 -13.52 -19.41 37.15
C THR A 114 -13.44 -18.51 38.40
N CYS A 115 -12.63 -18.92 39.39
CA CYS A 115 -12.29 -18.05 40.52
C CYS A 115 -11.07 -17.20 40.14
N MET A 116 -11.29 -15.92 39.85
CA MET A 116 -10.25 -15.02 39.36
C MET A 116 -9.62 -14.23 40.52
N SER A 117 -8.30 -14.27 40.60
CA SER A 117 -7.50 -13.35 41.41
C SER A 117 -7.29 -12.02 40.69
N VAL A 118 -6.70 -11.04 41.37
CA VAL A 118 -6.26 -9.77 40.74
C VAL A 118 -5.27 -10.03 39.59
N ALA A 119 -4.44 -11.08 39.70
CA ALA A 119 -3.52 -11.46 38.65
C ALA A 119 -4.25 -11.97 37.40
N ASP A 120 -5.34 -12.73 37.57
CA ASP A 120 -6.15 -13.25 36.47
C ASP A 120 -6.92 -12.14 35.76
N ILE A 121 -7.46 -11.17 36.50
CA ILE A 121 -8.11 -9.98 35.90
C ILE A 121 -7.08 -9.19 35.08
N LYS A 122 -5.86 -9.03 35.59
CA LYS A 122 -4.77 -8.37 34.85
C LYS A 122 -4.38 -9.17 33.60
N ALA A 123 -4.36 -10.50 33.67
CA ALA A 123 -4.08 -11.36 32.52
C ALA A 123 -5.14 -11.18 31.42
N LEU A 124 -6.43 -11.17 31.78
CA LEU A 124 -7.52 -10.88 30.84
C LEU A 124 -7.39 -9.49 30.20
N MET A 125 -7.08 -8.46 30.99
CA MET A 125 -6.83 -7.11 30.44
C MET A 125 -5.67 -7.10 29.45
N GLN A 126 -4.61 -7.87 29.72
CA GLN A 126 -3.45 -7.99 28.85
C GLN A 126 -3.78 -8.76 27.56
N ASP A 127 -4.59 -9.82 27.63
CA ASP A 127 -5.06 -10.56 26.46
C ASP A 127 -5.90 -9.68 25.54
N VAL A 128 -6.83 -8.90 26.10
CA VAL A 128 -7.64 -7.94 25.33
C VAL A 128 -6.75 -6.86 24.70
N THR A 129 -5.77 -6.35 25.46
CA THR A 129 -4.80 -5.37 24.94
C THR A 129 -3.99 -5.96 23.78
N ASN A 130 -3.53 -7.20 23.91
CA ASN A 130 -2.78 -7.89 22.87
C ASN A 130 -3.62 -8.08 21.60
N GLU A 131 -4.91 -8.39 21.71
CA GLU A 131 -5.80 -8.49 20.54
C GLU A 131 -5.88 -7.14 19.78
N TYR A 132 -5.99 -6.01 20.48
CA TYR A 132 -5.93 -4.68 19.85
C TYR A 132 -4.58 -4.42 19.15
N LEU A 133 -3.46 -4.78 19.79
CA LEU A 133 -2.13 -4.62 19.23
C LEU A 133 -1.94 -5.49 17.97
N GLU A 134 -2.39 -6.74 18.00
CA GLU A 134 -2.36 -7.64 16.83
C GLU A 134 -3.20 -7.11 15.65
N MET A 135 -4.24 -6.34 15.94
CA MET A 135 -5.07 -5.66 14.93
C MET A 135 -4.48 -4.34 14.44
N GLY A 136 -3.47 -3.78 15.12
CA GLY A 136 -2.79 -2.52 14.78
C GLY A 136 -3.29 -1.30 15.55
N TYR A 137 -4.18 -1.46 16.53
CA TYR A 137 -4.74 -0.37 17.34
C TYR A 137 -3.84 -0.07 18.55
N ILE A 138 -2.70 0.56 18.30
CA ILE A 138 -1.65 0.77 19.32
C ILE A 138 -2.00 1.81 20.40
N THR A 139 -3.01 2.65 20.14
CA THR A 139 -3.49 3.69 21.06
C THR A 139 -4.69 3.24 21.91
N ALA A 140 -5.19 2.02 21.72
CA ALA A 140 -6.25 1.47 22.56
C ALA A 140 -5.75 1.24 24.00
N ARG A 141 -6.60 1.57 24.98
CA ARG A 141 -6.32 1.39 26.40
C ARG A 141 -7.43 0.57 27.05
N VAL A 142 -7.08 -0.60 27.58
CA VAL A 142 -7.98 -1.46 28.36
C VAL A 142 -7.84 -1.15 29.84
N GLY A 143 -8.95 -1.05 30.54
CA GLY A 143 -9.00 -0.64 31.94
C GLY A 143 -10.20 -1.24 32.67
N LEU A 144 -10.19 -1.13 33.99
CA LEU A 144 -11.36 -1.38 34.81
C LEU A 144 -12.10 -0.05 35.01
N PRO A 145 -13.32 0.13 34.45
CA PRO A 145 -14.14 1.27 34.81
C PRO A 145 -14.42 1.20 36.32
N MET A 146 -14.22 2.31 37.03
CA MET A 146 -14.44 2.40 38.47
C MET A 146 -15.68 3.24 38.76
N PRO A 147 -16.52 2.84 39.74
CA PRO A 147 -16.42 1.66 40.62
C PRO A 147 -16.90 0.34 39.98
N GLN A 148 -16.58 -0.80 40.61
CA GLN A 148 -16.99 -2.17 40.19
C GLN A 148 -18.00 -2.78 41.20
N PRO A 149 -19.26 -2.30 41.26
CA PRO A 149 -20.21 -2.69 42.29
C PRO A 149 -20.66 -4.16 42.20
N GLU A 150 -20.77 -4.70 40.98
CA GLU A 150 -21.28 -6.06 40.76
C GLU A 150 -20.20 -7.15 40.80
N LEU A 151 -18.93 -6.76 40.98
CA LEU A 151 -17.81 -7.71 41.06
C LEU A 151 -18.02 -8.70 42.20
N ARG A 152 -18.59 -8.26 43.33
CA ARG A 152 -18.94 -9.14 44.47
C ARG A 152 -20.00 -10.19 44.13
N ASN A 153 -20.81 -9.96 43.10
CA ASN A 153 -21.83 -10.89 42.60
C ASN A 153 -21.30 -11.76 41.45
N GLY A 154 -20.01 -11.61 41.10
CA GLY A 154 -19.36 -12.35 40.03
C GLY A 154 -19.51 -11.73 38.64
N HIS A 155 -19.95 -10.47 38.55
CA HIS A 155 -20.04 -9.75 37.28
C HIS A 155 -18.87 -8.77 37.14
N LEU A 156 -17.94 -9.07 36.23
CA LEU A 156 -16.77 -8.25 35.94
C LEU A 156 -17.03 -7.38 34.71
N THR A 157 -16.88 -6.06 34.82
CA THR A 157 -16.93 -5.15 33.68
C THR A 157 -15.53 -4.70 33.31
N LEU A 158 -15.13 -4.87 32.05
CA LEU A 158 -13.90 -4.34 31.49
C LEU A 158 -14.22 -3.25 30.48
N GLY A 159 -13.44 -2.17 30.50
CA GLY A 159 -13.59 -1.03 29.60
C GLY A 159 -12.44 -0.96 28.61
N ALA A 160 -12.71 -0.52 27.39
CA ALA A 160 -11.67 -0.04 26.48
C ALA A 160 -11.93 1.41 26.06
N ARG A 161 -10.86 2.19 25.94
CA ARG A 161 -10.87 3.45 25.22
C ARG A 161 -10.08 3.25 23.94
N GLU A 162 -10.80 3.23 22.83
CA GLU A 162 -10.24 3.06 21.49
C GLU A 162 -9.78 4.43 20.98
N GLY A 163 -8.47 4.60 20.79
CA GLY A 163 -7.92 5.91 20.46
C GLY A 163 -8.23 6.34 19.03
N THR A 164 -8.49 7.62 18.83
CA THR A 164 -8.88 8.22 17.53
C THR A 164 -7.82 9.19 16.99
N ILE A 165 -7.91 9.53 15.72
CA ILE A 165 -7.02 10.49 15.06
C ILE A 165 -7.63 11.89 15.14
N ASP A 166 -7.02 12.82 15.89
CA ASP A 166 -7.39 14.26 15.92
C ASP A 166 -7.05 14.90 14.56
N ARG A 167 -5.80 14.77 14.13
CA ARG A 167 -5.32 15.29 12.85
C ARG A 167 -4.09 14.58 12.35
N ILE A 168 -3.87 14.67 11.04
CA ILE A 168 -2.66 14.24 10.36
C ILE A 168 -1.97 15.49 9.83
N ILE A 169 -0.69 15.64 10.13
CA ILE A 169 0.13 16.79 9.77
C ILE A 169 1.28 16.27 8.90
N LEU A 170 1.32 16.71 7.65
CA LEU A 170 2.45 16.48 6.77
C LEU A 170 3.35 17.72 6.77
N GLU A 171 4.62 17.54 7.10
CA GLU A 171 5.62 18.60 7.16
C GLU A 171 6.91 18.20 6.47
N ASP A 172 7.71 19.18 6.07
CA ASP A 172 9.05 18.94 5.56
C ASP A 172 10.07 18.74 6.70
N ALA A 173 11.36 18.59 6.34
CA ALA A 173 12.44 18.43 7.30
C ALA A 173 12.64 19.64 8.24
N ALA A 174 12.23 20.85 7.82
CA ALA A 174 12.31 22.08 8.60
C ALA A 174 11.06 22.32 9.47
N GLY A 175 10.01 21.50 9.31
CA GLY A 175 8.73 21.64 10.02
C GLY A 175 7.75 22.56 9.29
N GLU A 176 8.01 22.92 8.04
CA GLU A 176 7.03 23.65 7.22
C GLU A 176 5.91 22.71 6.79
N ILE A 177 4.66 23.17 6.94
CA ILE A 177 3.49 22.37 6.59
C ILE A 177 3.43 22.19 5.07
N LEU A 178 3.43 20.93 4.64
CA LEU A 178 3.28 20.56 3.25
C LEU A 178 1.79 20.35 2.93
N TYR A 179 1.45 20.48 1.64
CA TYR A 179 0.13 20.11 1.17
C TYR A 179 -0.09 18.60 1.33
N GLN A 180 -1.09 18.23 2.12
CA GLN A 180 -1.54 16.84 2.28
C GLN A 180 -2.76 16.60 1.38
N PRO A 181 -2.62 15.91 0.24
CA PRO A 181 -3.76 15.63 -0.60
C PRO A 181 -4.67 14.56 0.06
N PRO A 182 -5.99 14.65 -0.13
CA PRO A 182 -6.97 13.79 0.55
C PRO A 182 -6.89 12.32 0.13
N ASN A 183 -6.18 12.01 -0.96
CA ASN A 183 -5.98 10.65 -1.44
C ASN A 183 -4.98 9.85 -0.61
N LEU A 184 -4.09 10.44 0.19
CA LEU A 184 -3.15 9.67 1.01
C LEU A 184 -3.82 9.01 2.22
N PHE A 185 -4.65 9.75 2.95
CA PHE A 185 -5.30 9.33 4.19
C PHE A 185 -6.82 9.51 4.13
N PRO A 186 -7.53 8.86 3.19
CA PRO A 186 -8.94 9.12 2.94
C PRO A 186 -9.80 8.72 4.14
N GLY A 187 -10.48 9.69 4.75
CA GLY A 187 -11.48 9.45 5.82
C GLY A 187 -10.91 8.91 7.14
N MET A 188 -9.61 9.10 7.40
CA MET A 188 -8.97 8.56 8.61
C MET A 188 -9.10 9.48 9.83
N VAL A 189 -9.17 10.80 9.61
CA VAL A 189 -9.34 11.79 10.68
C VAL A 189 -10.70 11.60 11.36
N GLY A 190 -10.72 11.62 12.70
CA GLY A 190 -11.87 11.29 13.55
C GLY A 190 -12.13 9.79 13.72
N GLY A 191 -11.50 8.94 12.92
CA GLY A 191 -11.59 7.48 13.02
C GLY A 191 -10.61 6.88 14.03
N PRO A 192 -10.73 5.57 14.32
CA PRO A 192 -9.79 4.85 15.18
C PRO A 192 -8.39 4.84 14.57
N LEU A 193 -7.37 5.12 15.38
CA LEU A 193 -5.98 5.07 14.91
C LEU A 193 -5.52 3.63 14.74
N ASN A 194 -5.26 3.24 13.49
CA ASN A 194 -4.63 1.97 13.17
C ASN A 194 -3.24 2.21 12.57
N LEU A 195 -2.20 1.60 13.16
CA LEU A 195 -0.82 1.78 12.71
C LEU A 195 -0.61 1.31 11.26
N ARG A 196 -1.27 0.22 10.84
CA ARG A 196 -1.14 -0.31 9.47
C ARG A 196 -1.71 0.64 8.42
N ASP A 197 -2.81 1.32 8.75
CA ASP A 197 -3.41 2.34 7.88
C ASP A 197 -2.44 3.52 7.70
N MET A 198 -1.72 3.89 8.76
CA MET A 198 -0.74 4.96 8.71
C MET A 198 0.53 4.56 7.95
N GLU A 199 1.04 3.34 8.19
CA GLU A 199 2.17 2.77 7.44
C GLU A 199 1.86 2.69 5.94
N GLN A 200 0.63 2.31 5.57
CA GLN A 200 0.23 2.28 4.16
C GLN A 200 0.32 3.66 3.50
N GLY A 201 -0.12 4.73 4.19
CA GLY A 201 0.01 6.09 3.66
C GLY A 201 1.47 6.55 3.60
N LEU A 202 2.28 6.16 4.58
CA LEU A 202 3.73 6.40 4.59
C LEU A 202 4.42 5.72 3.40
N ASP A 203 4.04 4.48 3.10
CA ASP A 203 4.54 3.72 1.95
C ASP A 203 4.15 4.38 0.62
N GLN A 204 2.93 4.92 0.50
CA GLN A 204 2.52 5.64 -0.70
C GLN A 204 3.34 6.91 -0.94
N ILE A 205 3.76 7.60 0.14
CA ILE A 205 4.69 8.73 0.07
C ILE A 205 6.08 8.25 -0.39
N ASN A 206 6.63 7.24 0.29
CA ASN A 206 7.99 6.73 0.07
C ASN A 206 8.15 5.91 -1.22
N ARG A 207 7.05 5.53 -1.87
CA ARG A 207 7.03 4.92 -3.22
C ARG A 207 7.76 5.79 -4.25
N LEU A 208 7.73 7.11 -4.06
CA LEU A 208 8.39 8.10 -4.89
C LEU A 208 9.81 8.39 -4.37
N PRO A 209 10.88 8.14 -5.14
CA PRO A 209 12.26 8.29 -4.67
C PRO A 209 12.65 9.71 -4.23
N SER A 210 11.90 10.74 -4.61
CA SER A 210 12.10 12.11 -4.10
C SER A 210 11.61 12.33 -2.67
N ASN A 211 11.08 11.31 -1.98
CA ASN A 211 10.54 11.45 -0.63
C ASN A 211 11.26 10.51 0.34
N ARG A 212 11.40 10.96 1.58
CA ARG A 212 11.82 10.15 2.74
C ARG A 212 11.00 10.58 3.94
N ALA A 213 9.80 10.02 4.02
CA ALA A 213 8.85 10.29 5.08
C ALA A 213 9.04 9.34 6.26
N THR A 214 8.89 9.91 7.45
CA THR A 214 8.82 9.22 8.73
C THR A 214 7.56 9.63 9.46
N ILE A 215 7.07 8.78 10.35
CA ILE A 215 5.83 9.01 11.10
C ILE A 215 6.11 9.03 12.61
N SER A 216 5.46 9.97 13.31
CA SER A 216 5.36 10.00 14.76
C SER A 216 3.92 10.17 15.21
N ILE A 217 3.55 9.46 16.27
CA ILE A 217 2.22 9.54 16.88
C ILE A 217 2.37 10.26 18.22
N GLU A 218 1.76 11.44 18.30
CA GLU A 218 1.77 12.33 19.45
C GLU A 218 0.39 12.31 20.14
N PRO A 219 0.30 12.63 21.46
CA PRO A 219 -0.99 12.85 22.09
C PRO A 219 -1.80 13.96 21.38
N GLY A 220 -3.11 13.73 21.21
CA GLY A 220 -4.04 14.71 20.64
C GLY A 220 -4.46 15.79 21.64
N GLU A 221 -5.46 16.60 21.25
CA GLU A 221 -6.00 17.66 22.11
C GLU A 221 -6.88 17.09 23.23
N GLU A 222 -7.73 16.10 22.93
CA GLU A 222 -8.57 15.44 23.92
C GLU A 222 -8.04 14.07 24.36
N ALA A 223 -8.49 13.63 25.54
CA ALA A 223 -8.06 12.38 26.14
C ALA A 223 -8.57 11.16 25.37
N GLY A 224 -7.69 10.49 24.64
CA GLY A 224 -8.02 9.37 23.75
C GLY A 224 -7.76 9.70 22.29
N GLU A 225 -7.46 10.96 21.97
CA GLU A 225 -7.07 11.35 20.63
C GLU A 225 -5.55 11.28 20.44
N SER A 226 -5.14 11.16 19.19
CA SER A 226 -3.75 11.15 18.77
C SER A 226 -3.56 12.02 17.55
N ARG A 227 -2.46 12.77 17.55
CA ARG A 227 -2.00 13.58 16.43
C ARG A 227 -0.92 12.79 15.69
N VAL A 228 -1.12 12.60 14.40
CA VAL A 228 -0.14 11.92 13.54
C VAL A 228 0.68 12.98 12.83
N ARG A 229 1.99 12.96 13.00
CA ARG A 229 2.93 13.85 12.30
C ARG A 229 3.76 13.03 11.34
N ILE A 230 3.81 13.47 10.09
CA ILE A 230 4.58 12.86 9.02
C ILE A 230 5.62 13.88 8.59
N ARG A 231 6.88 13.58 8.83
CA ARG A 231 8.00 14.44 8.43
C ARG A 231 8.65 13.87 7.19
N ASN A 232 8.72 14.64 6.11
CA ASN A 232 9.19 14.22 4.81
C ASN A 232 10.39 15.04 4.32
N GLU A 233 11.52 14.38 4.06
CA GLU A 233 12.63 15.01 3.36
C GLU A 233 12.34 15.00 1.85
N VAL A 234 11.89 16.13 1.32
CA VAL A 234 11.56 16.27 -0.11
C VAL A 234 12.81 16.62 -0.91
N GLY A 235 13.20 15.72 -1.80
CA GLY A 235 14.25 15.92 -2.80
C GLY A 235 13.72 16.49 -4.12
N PHE A 236 14.64 16.71 -5.07
CA PHE A 236 14.28 17.23 -6.38
C PHE A 236 13.38 16.21 -7.14
N PRO A 237 12.20 16.63 -7.66
CA PRO A 237 11.18 15.72 -8.17
C PRO A 237 11.48 15.12 -9.54
N LEU A 238 12.43 15.69 -10.30
CA LEU A 238 12.76 15.24 -11.65
C LEU A 238 14.09 14.50 -11.66
N ARG A 239 14.15 13.36 -12.35
CA ARG A 239 15.39 12.61 -12.59
C ARG A 239 15.50 12.27 -14.05
N ALA A 240 16.71 12.38 -14.59
CA ALA A 240 17.01 11.97 -15.96
C ALA A 240 18.20 11.01 -15.96
N ARG A 241 18.17 10.01 -16.84
CA ARG A 241 19.26 9.06 -17.03
C ARG A 241 19.46 8.79 -18.51
N LEU A 242 20.72 8.85 -18.94
CA LEU A 242 21.16 8.39 -20.25
C LEU A 242 22.09 7.18 -20.03
N THR A 243 21.84 6.10 -20.76
CA THR A 243 22.64 4.89 -20.70
C THR A 243 23.03 4.46 -22.12
N VAL A 244 24.28 4.04 -22.28
CA VAL A 244 24.77 3.37 -23.49
C VAL A 244 25.51 2.12 -23.07
N ASP A 245 25.11 0.98 -23.62
CA ASP A 245 25.69 -0.33 -23.31
C ASP A 245 25.61 -1.26 -24.52
N ASN A 246 26.10 -2.48 -24.37
CA ASN A 246 26.09 -3.53 -25.40
C ASN A 246 25.09 -4.66 -25.07
N SER A 247 23.99 -4.36 -24.36
CA SER A 247 22.97 -5.35 -23.97
C SER A 247 21.94 -5.67 -25.06
N GLY A 248 22.12 -5.13 -26.27
CA GLY A 248 21.29 -5.43 -27.44
C GLY A 248 21.50 -6.85 -27.98
N SER A 249 20.81 -7.19 -29.07
CA SER A 249 20.94 -8.51 -29.71
C SER A 249 21.60 -8.42 -31.07
N GLU A 250 22.33 -9.47 -31.47
CA GLU A 250 22.93 -9.59 -32.80
C GLU A 250 21.91 -9.44 -33.96
N SER A 251 20.63 -9.70 -33.69
CA SER A 251 19.55 -9.58 -34.68
C SER A 251 18.92 -8.20 -34.79
N THR A 252 19.12 -7.31 -33.80
CA THR A 252 18.47 -5.99 -33.72
C THR A 252 19.46 -4.84 -33.45
N GLY A 253 20.75 -5.17 -33.32
CA GLY A 253 21.83 -4.27 -32.93
C GLY A 253 22.33 -4.56 -31.52
N GLU A 254 23.64 -4.72 -31.38
CA GLU A 254 24.30 -5.02 -30.10
C GLU A 254 24.38 -3.79 -29.18
N MET A 255 24.56 -2.60 -29.74
CA MET A 255 24.66 -1.38 -28.95
C MET A 255 23.27 -0.85 -28.63
N LYS A 256 22.99 -0.63 -27.35
CA LYS A 256 21.72 -0.08 -26.87
C LYS A 256 21.94 1.30 -26.27
N ARG A 257 21.08 2.24 -26.66
CA ARG A 257 20.98 3.58 -26.09
C ARG A 257 19.65 3.71 -25.38
N THR A 258 19.64 4.37 -24.24
CA THR A 258 18.45 4.52 -23.42
C THR A 258 18.41 5.91 -22.81
N ALA A 259 17.25 6.54 -22.87
CA ALA A 259 16.94 7.78 -22.19
C ALA A 259 15.73 7.56 -21.28
N LYS A 260 15.85 7.93 -20.00
CA LYS A 260 14.76 7.85 -19.03
C LYS A 260 14.57 9.19 -18.34
N ILE A 261 13.33 9.62 -18.19
CA ILE A 261 12.93 10.77 -17.39
C ILE A 261 11.86 10.31 -16.41
N ASP A 262 12.09 10.52 -15.12
CA ASP A 262 11.15 10.24 -14.05
C ASP A 262 10.72 11.57 -13.40
N GLY A 263 9.44 11.65 -13.03
CA GLY A 263 8.85 12.78 -12.33
C GLY A 263 8.00 12.32 -11.17
N ASP A 264 8.32 12.83 -9.98
CA ASP A 264 7.65 12.48 -8.74
C ASP A 264 6.79 13.64 -8.23
N ASN A 265 5.55 13.34 -7.87
CA ASN A 265 4.57 14.25 -7.27
C ASN A 265 4.37 15.54 -8.09
N LEU A 266 4.26 15.43 -9.41
CA LEU A 266 4.17 16.61 -10.29
C LEU A 266 2.80 17.30 -10.18
N LEU A 267 1.75 16.56 -9.81
CA LEU A 267 0.39 17.08 -9.64
C LEU A 267 0.05 17.39 -8.18
N GLY A 268 0.97 17.14 -7.24
CA GLY A 268 0.71 17.30 -5.81
C GLY A 268 -0.17 16.18 -5.21
N LEU A 269 -0.36 15.07 -5.93
CA LEU A 269 -1.20 13.93 -5.51
C LEU A 269 -0.38 12.69 -5.14
N TYR A 270 0.93 12.85 -4.93
CA TYR A 270 1.89 11.76 -4.81
C TYR A 270 1.85 10.81 -6.02
N ASP A 271 1.64 11.41 -7.19
CA ASP A 271 1.70 10.77 -8.49
C ASP A 271 3.14 10.43 -8.90
N GLY A 272 3.33 9.38 -9.69
CA GLY A 272 4.62 9.03 -10.28
C GLY A 272 4.50 8.90 -11.79
N PHE A 273 5.36 9.61 -12.52
CA PHE A 273 5.46 9.60 -13.97
C PHE A 273 6.82 9.10 -14.42
N SER A 274 6.86 8.30 -15.49
CA SER A 274 8.11 7.89 -16.13
C SER A 274 7.93 7.85 -17.65
N LEU A 275 8.93 8.36 -18.37
CA LEU A 275 9.06 8.21 -19.81
C LEU A 275 10.42 7.59 -20.10
N HIS A 276 10.41 6.55 -20.93
CA HIS A 276 11.56 5.77 -21.30
C HIS A 276 11.61 5.63 -22.82
N TYR A 277 12.77 5.92 -23.39
CA TYR A 277 13.08 5.66 -24.79
C TYR A 277 14.29 4.73 -24.84
N SER A 278 14.24 3.72 -25.72
CA SER A 278 15.37 2.84 -25.98
C SER A 278 15.50 2.54 -27.46
N GLU A 279 16.73 2.52 -27.94
CA GLU A 279 17.08 2.24 -29.32
C GLU A 279 18.27 1.26 -29.37
N ASN A 280 18.15 0.20 -30.16
CA ASN A 280 19.25 -0.67 -30.53
C ASN A 280 19.80 -0.23 -31.89
N TYR A 281 21.12 -0.16 -32.00
CA TYR A 281 21.83 0.32 -33.18
C TYR A 281 23.08 -0.52 -33.48
N GLN A 282 23.41 -0.66 -34.76
CA GLN A 282 24.66 -1.24 -35.24
C GLN A 282 25.21 -0.44 -36.43
N GLU A 283 26.54 -0.41 -36.57
CA GLU A 283 27.26 0.51 -37.45
C GLU A 283 26.94 0.33 -38.95
N ASP A 284 26.49 -0.86 -39.35
CA ASP A 284 25.91 -1.15 -40.68
C ASP A 284 24.45 -0.67 -40.76
N LYS A 285 24.30 0.63 -41.01
CA LYS A 285 23.12 1.50 -40.89
C LYS A 285 21.78 1.08 -41.54
N ASN A 286 21.66 -0.06 -42.24
CA ASN A 286 20.50 -0.29 -43.12
C ASN A 286 19.79 -1.63 -42.96
N ARG A 287 20.11 -2.43 -41.93
CA ARG A 287 19.65 -3.82 -41.88
C ARG A 287 18.95 -4.24 -40.60
N GLN A 288 19.24 -3.57 -39.48
CA GLN A 288 18.68 -3.94 -38.17
C GLN A 288 18.47 -2.71 -37.30
N MET A 289 17.30 -2.62 -36.68
CA MET A 289 16.91 -1.54 -35.77
C MET A 289 15.83 -2.06 -34.81
N SER A 290 15.86 -1.60 -33.57
CA SER A 290 14.70 -1.69 -32.68
C SER A 290 14.59 -0.42 -31.86
N GLU A 291 13.40 0.17 -31.83
CA GLU A 291 13.10 1.32 -30.97
C GLU A 291 11.88 1.04 -30.11
N ALA A 292 11.86 1.61 -28.91
CA ALA A 292 10.73 1.53 -28.01
C ALA A 292 10.57 2.80 -27.17
N TRP A 293 9.32 3.21 -27.02
CA TRP A 293 8.85 4.23 -26.10
C TRP A 293 7.97 3.57 -25.05
N VAL A 294 8.23 3.85 -23.78
CA VAL A 294 7.40 3.38 -22.65
C VAL A 294 7.10 4.57 -21.75
N GLY A 295 5.82 4.89 -21.58
CA GLY A 295 5.32 5.89 -20.65
C GLY A 295 4.51 5.23 -19.54
N SER A 296 4.69 5.67 -18.30
CA SER A 296 3.87 5.22 -17.17
C SER A 296 3.45 6.37 -16.27
N ALA A 297 2.27 6.23 -15.69
CA ALA A 297 1.69 7.15 -14.72
C ALA A 297 1.04 6.35 -13.59
N SER A 298 1.10 6.85 -12.37
CA SER A 298 0.51 6.18 -11.20
C SER A 298 0.05 7.18 -10.15
N ILE A 299 -1.11 6.93 -9.53
CA ILE A 299 -1.69 7.79 -8.49
C ILE A 299 -2.22 6.93 -7.34
N PRO A 300 -1.85 7.22 -6.07
CA PRO A 300 -2.37 6.50 -4.91
C PRO A 300 -3.75 7.00 -4.47
N TYR A 301 -4.52 6.14 -3.81
CA TYR A 301 -5.74 6.46 -3.08
C TYR A 301 -5.88 5.53 -1.87
N GLY A 302 -5.32 5.94 -0.73
CA GLY A 302 -5.20 5.17 0.49
C GLY A 302 -4.50 3.83 0.22
N TYR A 303 -5.29 2.77 0.29
CA TYR A 303 -4.83 1.41 0.01
C TYR A 303 -4.66 1.07 -1.46
N TRP A 304 -5.16 1.89 -2.37
CA TRP A 304 -5.17 1.59 -3.79
C TRP A 304 -4.10 2.40 -4.53
N THR A 305 -3.57 1.82 -5.61
CA THR A 305 -2.73 2.54 -6.57
C THR A 305 -3.29 2.27 -7.96
N LEU A 306 -3.70 3.34 -8.64
CA LEU A 306 -4.09 3.30 -10.04
C LEU A 306 -2.85 3.52 -10.90
N SER A 307 -2.62 2.68 -11.91
CA SER A 307 -1.50 2.80 -12.83
C SER A 307 -1.96 2.73 -14.29
N TYR A 308 -1.28 3.48 -15.15
CA TYR A 308 -1.48 3.44 -16.59
C TYR A 308 -0.13 3.36 -17.28
N ASN A 309 0.02 2.41 -18.20
CA ASN A 309 1.23 2.19 -18.97
C ASN A 309 0.91 2.21 -20.47
N LEU A 310 1.75 2.90 -21.22
CA LEU A 310 1.72 2.97 -22.67
C LEU A 310 3.07 2.51 -23.19
N SER A 311 3.08 1.60 -24.16
CA SER A 311 4.30 1.24 -24.87
C SER A 311 4.07 1.24 -26.37
N LYS A 312 5.03 1.78 -27.12
CA LYS A 312 5.10 1.70 -28.57
C LYS A 312 6.48 1.20 -28.97
N SER A 313 6.57 0.17 -29.80
CA SER A 313 7.85 -0.35 -30.29
C SER A 313 7.80 -0.60 -31.79
N GLU A 314 8.93 -0.39 -32.45
CA GLU A 314 9.12 -0.71 -33.86
C GLU A 314 10.42 -1.51 -34.00
N TYR A 315 10.45 -2.47 -34.93
CA TYR A 315 11.66 -3.23 -35.22
C TYR A 315 11.78 -3.52 -36.71
N LEU A 316 13.02 -3.66 -37.13
CA LEU A 316 13.45 -4.17 -38.43
C LEU A 316 14.60 -5.13 -38.17
N THR A 317 14.50 -6.35 -38.67
CA THR A 317 15.59 -7.33 -38.63
C THR A 317 15.79 -7.93 -40.01
N SER A 318 17.02 -8.32 -40.31
CA SER A 318 17.37 -9.01 -41.54
C SER A 318 18.11 -10.29 -41.24
N GLN A 319 17.77 -11.38 -41.93
CA GLN A 319 18.51 -12.64 -41.88
C GLN A 319 18.95 -13.05 -43.28
N THR A 320 20.22 -13.41 -43.43
CA THR A 320 20.74 -13.98 -44.68
C THR A 320 20.44 -15.48 -44.71
N LEU A 321 19.68 -15.90 -45.71
CA LEU A 321 19.34 -17.31 -45.93
C LEU A 321 20.54 -18.07 -46.51
N ARG A 322 20.52 -19.40 -46.39
CA ARG A 322 21.56 -20.27 -46.98
C ARG A 322 21.64 -20.15 -48.51
N THR A 323 20.60 -19.62 -49.16
CA THR A 323 20.54 -19.32 -50.60
C THR A 323 21.27 -18.04 -51.00
N GLY A 324 21.68 -17.21 -50.03
CA GLY A 324 22.26 -15.88 -50.25
C GLY A 324 21.22 -14.75 -50.27
N ASP A 325 19.92 -15.09 -50.27
CA ASP A 325 18.84 -14.10 -50.20
C ASP A 325 18.74 -13.46 -48.80
N ILE A 326 18.31 -12.21 -48.73
CA ILE A 326 18.09 -11.48 -47.47
C ILE A 326 16.59 -11.44 -47.19
N LEU A 327 16.18 -12.02 -46.06
CA LEU A 327 14.82 -11.92 -45.54
C LEU A 327 14.74 -10.76 -44.56
N TYR A 328 13.83 -9.82 -44.83
CA TYR A 328 13.52 -8.73 -43.90
C TYR A 328 12.24 -9.06 -43.12
N SER A 329 12.27 -8.79 -41.82
CA SER A 329 11.10 -8.85 -40.93
C SER A 329 10.98 -7.53 -40.20
N PHE A 330 9.79 -6.96 -40.23
CA PHE A 330 9.48 -5.68 -39.59
C PHE A 330 8.12 -5.75 -38.91
N GLY A 331 7.90 -4.84 -37.96
CA GLY A 331 6.60 -4.68 -37.34
C GLY A 331 6.61 -3.60 -36.27
N ASP A 332 5.42 -3.08 -36.02
CA ASP A 332 5.12 -2.13 -34.97
C ASP A 332 4.14 -2.75 -33.97
N SER A 333 4.23 -2.32 -32.71
CA SER A 333 3.31 -2.73 -31.65
C SER A 333 3.02 -1.55 -30.74
N THR A 334 1.76 -1.37 -30.39
CA THR A 334 1.32 -0.37 -29.41
C THR A 334 0.44 -1.07 -28.37
N ASN A 335 0.83 -0.98 -27.10
CA ASN A 335 0.11 -1.60 -25.99
C ASN A 335 -0.26 -0.56 -24.94
N HIS A 336 -1.48 -0.71 -24.42
CA HIS A 336 -2.03 0.09 -23.33
C HIS A 336 -2.38 -0.85 -22.18
N THR A 337 -2.03 -0.47 -20.95
CA THR A 337 -2.36 -1.27 -19.76
C THR A 337 -2.85 -0.35 -18.66
N LEU A 338 -4.02 -0.66 -18.12
CA LEU A 338 -4.56 -0.04 -16.91
C LEU A 338 -4.46 -1.05 -15.77
N GLY A 339 -3.87 -0.62 -14.66
CA GLY A 339 -3.68 -1.44 -13.46
C GLY A 339 -4.35 -0.81 -12.25
N ILE A 340 -4.91 -1.65 -11.38
CA ILE A 340 -5.36 -1.25 -10.06
C ILE A 340 -4.80 -2.25 -9.05
N ASP A 341 -3.93 -1.76 -8.17
CA ASP A 341 -3.28 -2.56 -7.15
C ASP A 341 -3.79 -2.14 -5.77
N ARG A 342 -3.96 -3.10 -4.86
CA ARG A 342 -4.32 -2.83 -3.48
C ARG A 342 -3.21 -3.30 -2.55
N GLY A 343 -2.73 -2.41 -1.69
CA GLY A 343 -1.84 -2.75 -0.58
C GLY A 343 -2.47 -3.79 0.34
N SER A 344 -1.69 -4.81 0.70
CA SER A 344 -2.16 -5.90 1.55
C SER A 344 -2.12 -5.50 3.02
N ARG A 345 -3.24 -5.69 3.73
CA ARG A 345 -3.22 -5.76 5.20
C ARG A 345 -2.72 -7.15 5.58
N ILE A 346 -1.41 -7.33 5.77
CA ILE A 346 -0.92 -8.58 6.35
C ILE A 346 -1.30 -8.59 7.84
N GLY A 347 -2.43 -9.23 8.14
CA GLY A 347 -2.85 -9.57 9.50
C GLY A 347 -2.12 -10.84 9.96
N ALA A 348 -1.61 -10.84 11.18
CA ALA A 348 -0.85 -11.94 11.78
C ALA A 348 -1.60 -13.28 11.96
N LYS A 349 -2.85 -13.40 11.47
CA LYS A 349 -3.68 -14.60 11.63
C LYS A 349 -3.52 -15.65 10.52
N ASP A 350 -2.93 -15.32 9.37
CA ASP A 350 -2.72 -16.31 8.30
C ASP A 350 -1.52 -17.27 8.54
N ALA A 351 -0.76 -17.08 9.62
CA ALA A 351 0.40 -17.92 9.96
C ALA A 351 0.09 -19.13 10.88
N ARG A 352 -1.17 -19.35 11.28
CA ARG A 352 -1.57 -20.55 12.05
C ARG A 352 -2.43 -21.49 11.20
N SER A 353 -1.83 -22.10 10.19
CA SER A 353 -2.31 -23.39 9.69
C SER A 353 -2.15 -24.44 10.81
N PRO A 354 -3.18 -25.25 11.11
CA PRO A 354 -3.02 -26.33 12.09
C PRO A 354 -2.00 -27.34 11.56
N PRO A 355 -1.18 -27.96 12.43
CA PRO A 355 -0.30 -29.03 11.98
C PRO A 355 -1.16 -30.14 11.38
N MET A 356 -0.89 -30.48 10.12
CA MET A 356 -1.37 -31.73 9.52
C MET A 356 -1.00 -32.86 10.47
N ARG A 357 -2.02 -33.49 11.07
CA ARG A 357 -1.82 -34.77 11.77
C ARG A 357 -1.43 -35.80 10.71
N ALA A 358 -0.27 -36.41 10.91
CA ALA A 358 0.14 -37.62 10.22
C ALA A 358 -0.68 -38.82 10.69
#